data_AF-A0A7L4G389-F1
#
_entry.id   AF-A0A7L4G389-F1
#
_cell.length_a   1.000
_cell.length_b   1.000
_cell.length_c   1.000
_cell.angle_alpha   90.00
_cell.angle_beta   90.00
_cell.angle_gamma   90.00
#
_symmetry.space_group_name_H-M   'P 1'
#
loop_
_entity.id
_entity.type
_entity.pdbx_description
1 polymer ?
#
loop_
_entity_poly.entity_id
_entity_poly.type
_entity_poly.pdbx_seq_one_letter_code
_entity_poly.pdbx_strand_id
1 'polypeptide(L)'
;GCVTCLDYDEHYILTFPNGYGRQTYLYTCRSILTVPWIELGGECSINCSKTGYNASIVFHTKPFYGGKKHRITAEIFSPNDKKAFCTIEGEWNGVMYAKYTTGENAVFIDTKKMPIIKKVVRKLEDQDDFESR
;
A
#
# COMPACT_ATOMS: atom_id res chain seq x y z
N GLY A 1 7.72 -7.30 -7.79
CA GLY A 1 8.43 -6.03 -8.07
C GLY A 1 9.76 -6.04 -7.35
N CYS A 2 10.70 -5.19 -7.78
CA CYS A 2 11.98 -4.99 -7.12
C CYS A 2 12.21 -3.48 -6.96
N VAL A 3 12.62 -3.05 -5.78
CA VAL A 3 13.04 -1.67 -5.47
C VAL A 3 14.48 -1.74 -4.97
N THR A 4 15.34 -0.88 -5.50
CA THR A 4 16.75 -0.82 -5.10
C THR A 4 17.00 0.47 -4.33
N CYS A 5 17.57 0.36 -3.14
CA CYS A 5 18.07 1.49 -2.37
C CYS A 5 19.58 1.62 -2.69
N LEU A 6 19.91 2.55 -3.58
CA LEU A 6 21.26 2.70 -4.13
C LEU A 6 22.30 3.09 -3.07
N ASP A 7 21.91 3.94 -2.10
CA ASP A 7 22.82 4.43 -1.06
C ASP A 7 23.38 3.31 -0.18
N TYR A 8 22.62 2.23 0.00
CA TYR A 8 23.01 1.07 0.81
C TYR A 8 23.29 -0.18 -0.02
N ASP A 9 23.17 -0.09 -1.35
CA ASP A 9 23.27 -1.24 -2.26
C ASP A 9 22.34 -2.39 -1.80
N GLU A 10 21.08 -2.05 -1.52
CA GLU A 10 20.08 -2.98 -1.00
C GLU A 10 18.97 -3.21 -2.03
N HIS A 11 18.56 -4.47 -2.18
CA HIS A 11 17.47 -4.88 -3.06
C HIS A 11 16.28 -5.40 -2.25
N TYR A 12 15.13 -4.79 -2.47
CA TYR A 12 13.87 -5.12 -1.84
C TYR A 12 12.95 -5.79 -2.84
N ILE A 13 12.66 -7.07 -2.62
CA ILE A 13 11.72 -7.85 -3.42
C ILE A 13 10.34 -7.73 -2.78
N LEU A 14 9.37 -7.26 -3.56
CA LEU A 14 8.01 -7.01 -3.09
C LEU A 14 6.96 -7.69 -3.95
N THR A 15 5.91 -8.19 -3.31
CA THR A 15 4.68 -8.63 -4.00
C THR A 15 3.64 -7.53 -3.98
N PHE A 16 2.60 -7.67 -4.81
CA PHE A 16 1.53 -6.67 -4.93
C PHE A 16 0.23 -7.21 -4.34
N PRO A 17 -0.59 -6.36 -3.68
CA PRO A 17 -1.93 -6.75 -3.27
C PRO A 17 -2.83 -6.92 -4.50
N ASN A 18 -3.93 -7.64 -4.31
CA ASN A 18 -4.96 -7.76 -5.33
C ASN A 18 -5.83 -6.50 -5.37
N GLY A 19 -6.21 -6.07 -6.57
CA GLY A 19 -7.16 -4.98 -6.78
C GLY A 19 -8.53 -5.52 -7.20
N TYR A 20 -9.56 -5.24 -6.41
CA TYR A 20 -10.94 -5.60 -6.71
C TYR A 20 -11.74 -4.37 -7.12
N GLY A 21 -12.33 -4.39 -8.32
CA GLY A 21 -13.31 -3.38 -8.72
C GLY A 21 -14.62 -3.61 -7.99
N ARG A 22 -15.06 -2.65 -7.17
CA ARG A 22 -16.35 -2.72 -6.47
C ARG A 22 -17.37 -1.83 -7.15
N GLN A 23 -18.57 -2.37 -7.34
CA GLN A 23 -19.76 -1.68 -7.84
C GLN A 23 -20.95 -2.05 -6.95
N THR A 24 -21.77 -1.09 -6.59
CA THR A 24 -23.06 -1.36 -5.93
C THR A 24 -24.19 -1.28 -6.93
N TYR A 25 -24.89 -2.39 -7.14
CA TYR A 25 -26.13 -2.46 -7.91
C TYR A 25 -27.32 -2.34 -6.97
N LEU A 26 -28.34 -1.53 -7.31
CA LEU A 26 -29.61 -1.52 -6.58
C LEU A 26 -30.57 -2.49 -7.28
N TYR A 27 -31.15 -3.44 -6.55
CA TYR A 27 -32.00 -4.49 -7.14
C TYR A 27 -33.26 -3.96 -7.86
N THR A 28 -33.70 -2.73 -7.56
CA THR A 28 -34.93 -2.12 -8.12
C THR A 28 -34.67 -1.26 -9.36
N CYS A 29 -33.42 -0.89 -9.63
CA CYS A 29 -33.05 -0.05 -10.75
C CYS A 29 -31.80 -0.69 -11.36
N ARG A 30 -31.89 -1.23 -12.57
CA ARG A 30 -30.75 -1.75 -13.36
C ARG A 30 -29.79 -0.61 -13.79
N SER A 31 -29.40 0.26 -12.87
CA SER A 31 -28.61 1.47 -13.09
C SER A 31 -27.56 1.62 -11.98
N ILE A 32 -26.36 2.05 -12.37
CA ILE A 32 -25.21 2.26 -11.49
C ILE A 32 -25.43 3.57 -10.72
N LEU A 33 -25.52 3.50 -9.39
CA LEU A 33 -25.70 4.68 -8.53
C LEU A 33 -24.38 5.26 -8.00
N THR A 34 -23.28 4.52 -8.03
CA THR A 34 -22.02 4.93 -7.41
C THR A 34 -20.84 4.82 -8.36
N VAL A 35 -19.91 5.77 -8.24
CA VAL A 35 -18.63 5.74 -8.94
C VAL A 35 -17.88 4.48 -8.50
N PRO A 36 -17.51 3.58 -9.44
CA PRO A 36 -16.77 2.37 -9.08
C PRO A 36 -15.44 2.76 -8.42
N TRP A 37 -15.03 2.00 -7.41
CA TRP A 37 -13.76 2.22 -6.73
C TRP A 37 -12.94 0.92 -6.67
N ILE A 38 -11.62 1.09 -6.63
CA ILE A 38 -10.69 0.00 -6.39
C ILE A 38 -10.60 -0.25 -4.89
N GLU A 39 -10.76 -1.51 -4.53
CA GLU A 39 -10.51 -2.03 -3.20
C GLU A 39 -9.30 -2.94 -3.23
N LEU A 40 -8.26 -2.58 -2.48
CA LEU A 40 -7.08 -3.43 -2.33
C LEU A 40 -7.36 -4.51 -1.28
N GLY A 41 -6.91 -5.72 -1.55
CA GLY A 41 -7.09 -6.85 -0.65
C GLY A 41 -5.98 -7.89 -0.78
N GLY A 42 -5.81 -8.67 0.28
CA GLY A 42 -4.85 -9.78 0.33
C GLY A 42 -3.51 -9.39 0.93
N GLU A 43 -2.63 -10.38 0.97
CA GLU A 43 -1.30 -10.26 1.58
C GLU A 43 -0.26 -9.86 0.54
N CYS A 44 0.66 -8.99 0.94
CA CYS A 44 1.89 -8.73 0.21
C CYS A 44 3.07 -8.72 1.16
N SER A 45 4.26 -8.95 0.63
CA SER A 45 5.50 -8.96 1.40
C SER A 45 6.52 -8.02 0.80
N ILE A 46 7.43 -7.52 1.64
CA ILE A 46 8.63 -6.81 1.23
C ILE A 46 9.80 -7.48 1.94
N ASN A 47 10.80 -7.93 1.18
CA ASN A 47 11.92 -8.70 1.71
C ASN A 47 13.24 -8.13 1.20
N CYS A 48 14.21 -7.94 2.08
CA CYS A 48 15.58 -7.60 1.72
C CYS A 48 16.51 -8.77 2.02
N SER A 49 17.08 -9.39 0.99
CA SER A 49 17.98 -10.53 1.17
C SER A 49 19.33 -10.14 1.79
N LYS A 50 19.77 -8.88 1.60
CA LYS A 50 21.06 -8.40 2.12
C LYS A 50 21.03 -8.21 3.63
N THR A 51 19.99 -7.56 4.14
CA THR A 51 19.87 -7.26 5.57
C THR A 51 19.09 -8.32 6.33
N GLY A 52 18.21 -9.08 5.65
CA GLY A 52 17.34 -10.09 6.26
C GLY A 52 16.03 -9.52 6.84
N TYR A 53 15.81 -8.20 6.74
CA TYR A 53 14.54 -7.60 7.14
C TYR A 53 13.42 -8.05 6.21
N ASN A 54 12.26 -8.30 6.80
CA ASN A 54 11.06 -8.65 6.07
C ASN A 54 9.84 -7.94 6.67
N ALA A 55 8.87 -7.64 5.82
CA ALA A 55 7.59 -7.09 6.21
C ALA A 55 6.46 -7.90 5.59
N SER A 56 5.50 -8.30 6.41
CA SER A 56 4.24 -8.89 5.99
C SER A 56 3.15 -7.84 6.07
N ILE A 57 2.43 -7.60 4.98
CA ILE A 57 1.45 -6.53 4.85
C ILE A 57 0.13 -7.13 4.39
N VAL A 58 -0.96 -6.77 5.04
CA VAL A 58 -2.31 -7.24 4.74
C VAL A 58 -3.19 -6.03 4.41
N PHE A 59 -3.71 -6.02 3.19
CA PHE A 59 -4.76 -5.10 2.77
C PHE A 59 -6.12 -5.73 3.05
N HIS A 60 -6.93 -5.03 3.85
CA HIS A 60 -8.24 -5.52 4.28
C HIS A 60 -9.32 -5.00 3.35
N THR A 61 -10.02 -5.92 2.70
CA THR A 61 -11.27 -5.59 1.99
C THR A 61 -12.37 -5.25 2.98
N LYS A 62 -13.26 -4.32 2.62
CA LYS A 62 -14.40 -3.97 3.44
C LYS A 62 -15.31 -5.20 3.64
N PRO A 63 -15.65 -5.56 4.88
CA PRO A 63 -16.65 -6.59 5.16
C PRO A 63 -18.01 -6.22 4.57
N PHE A 64 -18.86 -7.23 4.32
CA PHE A 64 -20.22 -7.00 3.83
C PHE A 64 -21.09 -6.24 4.84
N TYR A 65 -20.89 -6.48 6.15
CA TYR A 65 -21.64 -5.85 7.23
C TYR A 65 -20.78 -4.81 7.96
N GLY A 66 -20.88 -3.55 7.55
CA GLY A 66 -20.15 -2.45 8.19
C GLY A 66 -18.63 -2.52 8.04
N GLY A 67 -17.93 -1.60 8.68
CA GLY A 67 -16.46 -1.52 8.65
C GLY A 67 -15.91 -0.38 7.79
N LYS A 68 -14.66 -0.01 8.08
CA LYS A 68 -13.91 1.03 7.37
C LYS A 68 -13.29 0.47 6.09
N LYS A 69 -13.32 1.26 5.01
CA LYS A 69 -12.62 0.94 3.76
C LYS A 69 -11.13 1.17 3.94
N HIS A 70 -10.33 0.61 3.04
CA HIS A 70 -8.90 0.93 2.87
C HIS A 70 -8.02 0.62 4.09
N ARG A 71 -8.44 -0.30 4.95
CA ARG A 71 -7.66 -0.68 6.13
C ARG A 71 -6.43 -1.49 5.71
N ILE A 72 -5.32 -1.21 6.37
CA ILE A 72 -4.04 -1.91 6.20
C ILE A 72 -3.49 -2.31 7.58
N THR A 73 -2.85 -3.47 7.62
CA THR A 73 -2.02 -3.91 8.75
C THR A 73 -0.69 -4.39 8.20
N ALA A 74 0.42 -4.04 8.81
CA ALA A 74 1.72 -4.58 8.45
C ALA A 74 2.51 -4.95 9.69
N GLU A 75 3.31 -6.00 9.60
CA GLU A 75 4.23 -6.47 10.61
C GLU A 75 5.63 -6.47 10.03
N ILE A 76 6.56 -5.85 10.75
CA ILE A 76 7.95 -5.70 10.32
C ILE A 76 8.84 -6.50 11.26
N PHE A 77 9.65 -7.37 10.67
CA PHE A 77 10.45 -8.34 11.37
C PHE A 77 11.93 -8.06 11.17
N SER A 78 12.68 -8.17 12.26
CA SER A 78 14.14 -8.17 12.24
C SER A 78 14.67 -9.47 11.63
N PRO A 79 15.92 -9.50 11.19
CA PRO A 79 16.53 -10.70 10.63
C PRO A 79 16.46 -11.86 11.63
N ASN A 80 15.96 -13.01 11.18
CA ASN A 80 15.78 -14.25 11.96
C ASN A 80 14.76 -14.20 13.11
N ASP A 81 14.10 -13.06 13.35
CA ASP A 81 13.09 -12.95 14.39
C ASP A 81 11.69 -13.31 13.88
N LYS A 82 10.95 -14.07 14.68
CA LYS A 82 9.53 -14.37 14.42
C LYS A 82 8.57 -13.34 14.99
N LYS A 83 9.06 -12.45 15.86
CA LYS A 83 8.26 -11.42 16.51
C LYS A 83 8.50 -10.10 15.80
N ALA A 84 7.43 -9.44 15.37
CA ALA A 84 7.52 -8.12 14.79
C ALA A 84 8.03 -7.12 15.84
N PHE A 85 9.00 -6.27 15.45
CA PHE A 85 9.47 -5.18 16.31
C PHE A 85 8.60 -3.92 16.14
N CYS A 86 7.90 -3.83 15.01
CA CYS A 86 7.00 -2.75 14.65
C CYS A 86 5.79 -3.30 13.90
N THR A 87 4.60 -2.80 14.26
CA THR A 87 3.35 -3.07 13.56
C THR A 87 2.77 -1.76 13.05
N ILE A 88 2.40 -1.70 11.77
CA ILE A 88 1.73 -0.55 11.18
C ILE A 88 0.24 -0.88 11.03
N GLU A 89 -0.63 0.05 11.40
CA GLU A 89 -2.07 -0.07 11.20
C GLU A 89 -2.69 1.26 10.78
N GLY A 90 -3.76 1.21 9.99
CA GLY A 90 -4.53 2.41 9.65
C GLY A 90 -5.18 2.32 8.29
N GLU A 91 -5.21 3.45 7.59
CA GLU A 91 -5.82 3.60 6.27
C GLU A 91 -4.75 3.96 5.24
N TRP A 92 -4.56 3.13 4.21
CA TRP A 92 -3.50 3.35 3.21
C TRP A 92 -3.70 4.61 2.37
N ASN A 93 -4.94 5.12 2.30
CA ASN A 93 -5.30 6.40 1.68
C ASN A 93 -5.58 7.52 2.70
N GLY A 94 -5.18 7.32 3.95
CA GLY A 94 -5.38 8.28 5.04
C GLY A 94 -4.17 8.31 5.95
N VAL A 95 -4.37 7.92 7.21
CA VAL A 95 -3.31 7.92 8.23
C VAL A 95 -2.99 6.50 8.63
N MET A 96 -1.70 6.19 8.66
CA MET A 96 -1.13 4.96 9.19
C MET A 96 -0.31 5.28 10.44
N TYR A 97 -0.39 4.42 11.44
CA TYR A 97 0.28 4.55 12.74
C TYR A 97 1.25 3.38 12.92
N ALA A 98 2.44 3.67 13.44
CA ALA A 98 3.42 2.67 13.82
C ALA A 98 3.34 2.42 15.32
N LYS A 99 3.18 1.16 15.70
CA LYS A 99 3.23 0.66 17.08
C LYS A 99 4.53 -0.09 17.26
N TYR A 100 5.38 0.40 18.16
CA TYR A 100 6.63 -0.23 18.50
C TYR A 100 6.48 -1.13 19.73
N THR A 101 7.35 -2.12 19.83
CA THR A 101 7.41 -3.00 21.02
C THR A 101 7.74 -2.27 22.32
N THR A 102 8.27 -1.04 22.24
CA THR A 102 8.49 -0.13 23.37
C THR A 102 7.20 0.43 23.98
N GLY A 103 6.05 0.23 23.32
CA GLY A 103 4.76 0.80 23.70
C GLY A 103 4.47 2.17 23.07
N GLU A 104 5.42 2.72 22.31
CA GLU A 104 5.23 3.96 21.57
C GLU A 104 4.29 3.74 20.37
N ASN A 105 3.36 4.67 20.20
CA ASN A 105 2.48 4.72 19.05
C ASN A 105 2.58 6.11 18.40
N ALA A 106 3.06 6.15 17.16
CA ALA A 106 3.32 7.39 16.44
C ALA A 106 2.66 7.36 15.06
N VAL A 107 2.38 8.54 14.50
CA VAL A 107 1.96 8.66 13.10
C VAL A 107 3.12 8.21 12.23
N PHE A 108 2.91 7.14 11.46
CA PHE A 108 3.89 6.66 10.49
C PHE A 108 3.83 7.50 9.22
N ILE A 109 2.64 7.59 8.61
CA ILE A 109 2.39 8.34 7.38
C ILE A 109 0.99 8.95 7.43
N ASP A 110 0.88 10.22 7.03
CA ASP A 110 -0.38 10.91 6.77
C ASP A 110 -0.43 11.32 5.28
N THR A 111 -1.06 10.50 4.45
CA THR A 111 -1.08 10.70 3.00
C THR A 111 -1.83 11.97 2.58
N LYS A 112 -2.67 12.53 3.46
CA LYS A 112 -3.41 13.77 3.19
C LYS A 112 -2.55 15.02 3.36
N LYS A 113 -1.44 14.90 4.10
CA LYS A 113 -0.50 16.01 4.35
C LYS A 113 0.75 15.93 3.48
N MET A 114 1.04 14.77 2.90
CA MET A 114 2.21 14.60 2.04
C MET A 114 2.04 15.37 0.72
N PRO A 115 3.07 16.12 0.27
CA PRO A 115 3.04 16.76 -1.03
C PRO A 115 3.09 15.70 -2.15
N ILE A 116 2.27 15.90 -3.18
CA ILE A 116 2.29 15.05 -4.37
C ILE A 116 3.41 15.53 -5.29
N ILE A 117 4.47 14.74 -5.42
CA ILE A 117 5.54 14.97 -6.38
C ILE A 117 5.12 14.35 -7.71
N LYS A 118 4.82 15.20 -8.70
CA LYS A 118 4.43 14.75 -10.04
C LYS A 118 5.66 14.29 -10.81
N LYS A 119 5.52 13.20 -11.58
CA LYS A 119 6.52 12.79 -12.55
C LYS A 119 6.76 13.94 -13.53
N VAL A 120 8.01 14.31 -13.74
CA VAL A 120 8.40 15.22 -14.82
C VAL A 120 8.44 14.40 -16.11
N VAL A 121 7.68 14.82 -17.11
CA VAL A 121 7.61 14.18 -18.43
C VAL A 121 8.15 15.13 -19.49
N ARG A 122 8.73 14.57 -20.56
CA ARG A 122 9.16 15.35 -21.72
C ARG A 122 7.96 16.00 -22.39
N LYS A 123 8.17 17.10 -23.12
CA LYS A 123 7.12 17.70 -23.93
C LYS A 123 6.69 16.71 -25.02
N LEU A 124 5.43 16.82 -25.45
CA LEU A 124 4.87 15.95 -26.48
C LEU A 124 5.65 15.99 -27.81
N GLU A 125 6.26 17.14 -28.14
CA GLU A 125 7.11 17.32 -29.33
C GLU A 125 8.42 16.53 -29.28
N ASP A 126 8.88 16.16 -28.09
CA ASP A 126 10.14 15.45 -27.84
C ASP A 126 9.91 13.97 -27.43
N GLN A 127 8.67 13.48 -27.50
CA GLN A 127 8.31 12.10 -27.16
C GLN A 127 8.28 11.22 -28.42
N ASP A 128 8.73 9.98 -28.27
CA ASP A 128 8.69 8.98 -29.35
C ASP A 128 7.26 8.45 -29.57
N ASP A 129 6.96 7.92 -30.76
CA ASP A 129 5.62 7.45 -31.16
C ASP A 129 5.00 6.41 -30.21
N PHE A 130 5.83 5.63 -29.52
CA PHE A 130 5.42 4.57 -28.58
C PHE A 130 5.73 4.91 -27.11
N GLU A 131 6.15 6.14 -26.81
CA GLU A 131 6.35 6.59 -25.44
C GLU A 131 5.00 6.96 -24.79
N SER A 132 4.78 6.47 -23.56
CA SER A 132 3.58 6.84 -22.80
C SER A 132 3.69 8.27 -22.27
N ARG A 133 2.64 9.06 -22.51
CA ARG A 133 2.50 10.47 -22.14
C ARG A 133 2.34 10.69 -20.64
#